data_AF-A0A7Y2C3Y3-F1
#
_entry.id   AF-A0A7Y2C3Y3-F1
#
_cell.length_a   1.000
_cell.length_b   1.000
_cell.length_c   1.000
_cell.angle_alpha   90.00
_cell.angle_beta   90.00
_cell.angle_gamma   90.00
#
_symmetry.space_group_name_H-M   'P 1'
#
loop_
_entity.id
_entity.type
_entity.pdbx_description
1 polymer ?
#
loop_
_entity_poly.entity_id
_entity_poly.type
_entity_poly.pdbx_seq_one_letter_code
_entity_poly.pdbx_strand_id
1 'polypeptide(L)'
;MTRSPFYLALGLLFFLSISACSPRLTPFTEDLQEEFGWSERELKKIQFYVSRTIVLRREYKKGSSEIISGKIKMVDGKSVDEVVIESGTPGVVLFQPKTNRLAVSFEEGGKERFLMFGPNPKADDKYVLLASSWNKREGKVTYENKSWFTPTQSAYSALMVDLRKIRKTRVSSRRADGRTVKSK
;
A
#
# COMPACT_ATOMS: atom_id res chain seq x y z
N MET A 1 34.63 54.26 5.97
CA MET A 1 34.89 52.80 5.89
C MET A 1 33.55 52.07 6.06
N THR A 2 32.68 52.14 5.04
CA THR A 2 31.31 51.63 5.07
C THR A 2 31.28 50.23 4.47
N ARG A 3 31.20 49.20 5.33
CA ARG A 3 31.13 47.80 4.91
C ARG A 3 29.74 47.51 4.31
N SER A 4 29.73 47.27 3.02
CA SER A 4 28.61 46.81 2.20
C SER A 4 27.88 45.61 2.83
N PRO A 5 26.55 45.66 3.03
CA PRO A 5 25.74 44.51 3.44
C PRO A 5 25.26 43.70 2.22
N PHE A 6 26.08 43.51 1.19
CA PHE A 6 25.66 42.79 -0.01
C PHE A 6 25.74 41.25 0.12
N TYR A 7 26.50 40.75 1.11
CA TYR A 7 26.70 39.31 1.30
C TYR A 7 25.58 38.60 2.08
N LEU A 8 24.73 39.35 2.78
CA LEU A 8 23.59 38.79 3.55
C LEU A 8 22.40 38.40 2.67
N ALA A 9 22.28 38.98 1.48
CA ALA A 9 21.20 38.68 0.53
C ALA A 9 21.47 37.41 -0.32
N LEU A 10 22.74 36.99 -0.46
CA LEU A 10 23.11 35.86 -1.32
C LEU A 10 22.97 34.48 -0.63
N GLY A 11 22.92 34.46 0.71
CA GLY A 11 22.74 33.23 1.49
C GLY A 11 21.29 32.74 1.60
N LEU A 12 20.30 33.61 1.32
CA LEU A 12 18.88 33.30 1.52
C LEU A 12 18.24 32.59 0.31
N LEU A 13 18.88 32.63 -0.87
CA LEU A 13 18.33 32.04 -2.10
C LEU A 13 18.63 30.55 -2.32
N PHE A 14 19.53 29.95 -1.52
CA PHE A 14 19.95 28.55 -1.70
C PHE A 14 19.06 27.52 -0.99
N PHE A 15 18.06 27.96 -0.22
CA PHE A 15 17.19 27.08 0.57
C PHE A 15 15.88 26.67 -0.14
N LEU A 16 15.64 27.13 -1.37
CA LEU A 16 14.36 26.92 -2.08
C LEU A 16 14.33 25.75 -3.07
N SER A 17 15.39 24.92 -3.15
CA SER A 17 15.52 23.91 -4.22
C SER A 17 15.29 22.45 -3.80
N ILE A 18 14.86 22.14 -2.58
CA ILE A 18 14.39 20.78 -2.24
C ILE A 18 12.92 20.62 -2.64
N SER A 19 12.66 20.69 -3.96
CA SER A 19 11.40 20.17 -4.50
C SER A 19 11.38 18.66 -4.24
N ALA A 20 10.73 18.28 -3.15
CA ALA A 20 10.54 16.88 -2.76
C ALA A 20 9.88 16.14 -3.92
N CYS A 21 10.64 15.24 -4.56
CA CYS A 21 10.13 14.37 -5.61
C CYS A 21 9.22 13.35 -4.93
N SER A 22 7.93 13.66 -4.79
CA SER A 22 6.97 12.71 -4.25
C SER A 22 6.91 11.48 -5.17
N PRO A 23 6.82 10.26 -4.60
CA PRO A 23 6.59 9.05 -5.39
C PRO A 23 5.40 9.27 -6.33
N ARG A 24 5.59 9.01 -7.62
CA ARG A 24 4.48 9.07 -8.57
C ARG A 24 3.87 7.69 -8.55
N LEU A 25 2.84 7.53 -7.73
CA LEU A 25 2.13 6.27 -7.56
C LEU A 25 1.27 6.01 -8.79
N THR A 26 1.39 4.81 -9.34
CA THR A 26 0.59 4.32 -10.47
C THR A 26 -0.32 3.19 -9.97
N PRO A 27 -1.60 3.14 -10.38
CA PRO A 27 -2.46 2.00 -10.07
C PRO A 27 -1.82 0.70 -10.55
N PHE A 28 -1.86 -0.32 -9.70
CA PHE A 28 -1.44 -1.67 -10.04
C PHE A 28 -2.60 -2.37 -10.77
N THR A 29 -2.37 -2.76 -12.01
CA THR A 29 -3.37 -3.36 -12.92
C THR A 29 -2.95 -4.75 -13.37
N GLU A 30 -3.89 -5.52 -13.91
CA GLU A 30 -3.61 -6.82 -14.54
C GLU A 30 -2.59 -6.66 -15.67
N ASP A 31 -2.75 -5.65 -16.54
CA ASP A 31 -1.79 -5.34 -17.61
C ASP A 31 -0.35 -5.13 -17.09
N LEU A 32 -0.18 -4.43 -15.96
CA LEU A 32 1.15 -4.24 -15.38
C LEU A 32 1.70 -5.56 -14.82
N GLN A 33 0.86 -6.37 -14.19
CA GLN A 33 1.28 -7.69 -13.72
C GLN A 33 1.71 -8.59 -14.89
N GLU A 34 1.00 -8.54 -16.02
CA GLU A 34 1.33 -9.30 -17.23
C GLU A 34 2.58 -8.77 -17.95
N GLU A 35 2.72 -7.44 -18.09
CA GLU A 35 3.87 -6.78 -18.73
C GLU A 35 5.19 -7.13 -18.02
N PHE A 36 5.18 -7.12 -16.67
CA PHE A 36 6.38 -7.34 -15.88
C PHE A 36 6.57 -8.79 -15.44
N GLY A 37 5.50 -9.60 -15.44
CA GLY A 37 5.55 -11.01 -15.09
C GLY A 37 6.05 -11.29 -13.67
N TRP A 38 5.76 -10.42 -12.70
CA TRP A 38 6.30 -10.55 -11.35
C TRP A 38 5.84 -11.86 -10.69
N SER A 39 6.79 -12.65 -10.23
CA SER A 39 6.51 -13.82 -9.37
C SER A 39 6.02 -13.38 -7.99
N GLU A 40 5.38 -14.28 -7.24
CA GLU A 40 4.99 -14.02 -5.85
C GLU A 40 6.17 -13.49 -5.02
N ARG A 41 7.37 -14.07 -5.20
CA ARG A 41 8.58 -13.65 -4.48
C ARG A 41 9.02 -12.22 -4.82
N GLU A 42 8.75 -11.75 -6.02
CA GLU A 42 9.04 -10.37 -6.42
C GLU A 42 7.96 -9.41 -5.95
N LEU A 43 6.68 -9.82 -6.01
CA LEU A 43 5.56 -9.05 -5.47
C LEU A 43 5.74 -8.76 -3.97
N LYS A 44 6.26 -9.73 -3.20
CA LYS A 44 6.60 -9.55 -1.77
C LYS A 44 7.67 -8.48 -1.51
N LYS A 45 8.45 -8.08 -2.53
CA LYS A 45 9.50 -7.05 -2.43
C LYS A 45 8.99 -5.67 -2.88
N ILE A 46 7.79 -5.59 -3.43
CA ILE A 46 7.18 -4.34 -3.87
C ILE A 46 6.41 -3.72 -2.71
N GLN A 47 6.65 -2.43 -2.49
CA GLN A 47 5.83 -1.63 -1.59
C GLN A 47 4.57 -1.21 -2.34
N PHE A 48 3.41 -1.64 -1.84
CA PHE A 48 2.11 -1.20 -2.31
C PHE A 48 1.55 -0.09 -1.42
N TYR A 49 0.57 0.63 -1.92
CA TYR A 49 -0.19 1.65 -1.20
C TYR A 49 -1.67 1.55 -1.58
N VAL A 50 -2.60 1.93 -0.71
CA VAL A 50 -4.02 2.04 -1.07
C VAL A 50 -4.36 3.41 -1.63
N SER A 51 -5.15 3.47 -2.69
CA SER A 51 -5.55 4.75 -3.30
C SER A 51 -6.63 5.49 -2.50
N ARG A 52 -7.44 4.77 -1.72
CA ARG A 52 -8.54 5.32 -0.92
C ARG A 52 -8.55 4.69 0.46
N THR A 53 -9.05 5.43 1.44
CA THR A 53 -9.23 4.91 2.80
C THR A 53 -10.15 3.69 2.79
N ILE A 54 -9.73 2.63 3.46
CA ILE A 54 -10.52 1.43 3.71
C ILE A 54 -10.94 1.45 5.17
N VAL A 55 -12.25 1.35 5.41
CA VAL A 55 -12.81 1.27 6.77
C VAL A 55 -13.39 -0.12 6.98
N LEU A 56 -12.95 -0.79 8.03
CA LEU A 56 -13.49 -2.09 8.46
C LEU A 56 -14.25 -1.90 9.77
N ARG A 57 -15.44 -2.47 9.84
CA ARG A 57 -16.28 -2.48 11.05
C ARG A 57 -16.77 -3.87 11.37
N ARG A 58 -16.86 -4.18 12.66
CA ARG A 58 -17.61 -5.34 13.16
C ARG A 58 -18.32 -4.96 14.45
N GLU A 59 -19.49 -5.53 14.70
CA GLU A 59 -20.20 -5.29 15.97
C GLU A 59 -19.37 -5.81 17.15
N TYR A 60 -19.23 -4.96 18.16
CA TYR A 60 -18.55 -5.32 19.40
C TYR A 60 -19.46 -6.22 20.24
N LYS A 61 -19.03 -7.45 20.50
CA LYS A 61 -19.74 -8.36 21.43
C LYS A 61 -19.18 -8.18 22.84
N LYS A 62 -19.99 -7.63 23.74
CA LYS A 62 -19.67 -7.49 25.17
C LYS A 62 -19.36 -8.89 25.75
N GLY A 63 -18.13 -9.08 26.26
CA GLY A 63 -17.70 -10.34 26.90
C GLY A 63 -16.66 -11.16 26.14
N SER A 64 -16.29 -10.82 24.89
CA SER A 64 -15.09 -11.38 24.27
C SER A 64 -13.86 -10.60 24.72
N SER A 65 -12.98 -11.22 25.51
CA SER A 65 -11.73 -10.64 26.05
C SER A 65 -10.68 -10.24 24.98
N GLU A 66 -10.97 -10.39 23.70
CA GLU A 66 -10.10 -9.94 22.61
C GLU A 66 -10.46 -8.52 22.19
N ILE A 67 -9.81 -7.53 22.81
CA ILE A 67 -9.62 -6.24 22.16
C ILE A 67 -8.66 -6.52 21.00
N ILE A 68 -9.23 -6.71 19.82
CA ILE A 68 -8.50 -6.64 18.57
C ILE A 68 -7.99 -5.20 18.43
N SER A 69 -6.81 -5.03 17.85
CA SER A 69 -6.05 -3.78 17.60
C SER A 69 -6.82 -2.57 17.02
N GLY A 70 -8.13 -2.67 16.81
CA GLY A 70 -9.04 -1.58 16.45
C GLY A 70 -9.49 -0.72 17.64
N LYS A 71 -10.18 0.38 17.32
CA LYS A 71 -10.76 1.30 18.32
C LYS A 71 -12.26 1.03 18.45
N ILE A 72 -12.79 1.01 19.67
CA ILE A 72 -14.24 0.93 19.90
C ILE A 72 -14.88 2.27 19.58
N LYS A 73 -15.89 2.28 18.70
CA LYS A 73 -16.68 3.47 18.34
C LYS A 73 -18.18 3.17 18.47
N MET A 74 -18.97 4.22 18.69
CA MET A 74 -20.43 4.16 18.59
C MET A 74 -20.84 4.55 17.17
N VAL A 75 -21.51 3.65 16.46
CA VAL A 75 -22.07 3.87 15.11
C VAL A 75 -23.52 3.40 15.12
N ASP A 76 -24.45 4.28 14.75
CA ASP A 76 -25.89 3.99 14.72
C ASP A 76 -26.45 3.35 16.00
N GLY A 77 -25.98 3.82 17.17
CA GLY A 77 -26.39 3.32 18.48
C GLY A 77 -25.75 1.99 18.90
N LYS A 78 -24.85 1.42 18.08
CA LYS A 78 -24.12 0.19 18.37
C LYS A 78 -22.64 0.45 18.63
N SER A 79 -22.07 -0.27 19.60
CA SER A 79 -20.61 -0.32 19.76
C SER A 79 -20.02 -1.22 18.68
N VAL A 80 -19.04 -0.71 17.95
CA VAL A 80 -18.33 -1.42 16.88
C VAL A 80 -16.83 -1.32 17.07
N ASP A 81 -16.11 -2.38 16.73
CA ASP A 81 -14.66 -2.28 16.50
C ASP A 81 -14.46 -1.66 15.10
N GLU A 82 -13.55 -0.70 14.99
CA GLU A 82 -13.17 -0.06 13.72
C GLU A 82 -11.67 -0.14 13.47
N VAL A 83 -11.31 -0.56 12.25
CA VAL A 83 -9.96 -0.47 11.69
C VAL A 83 -10.01 0.47 10.48
N VAL A 84 -9.11 1.44 10.44
CA VAL A 84 -9.02 2.44 9.35
C VAL A 84 -7.64 2.35 8.73
N ILE A 85 -7.60 2.03 7.44
CA ILE A 85 -6.38 2.03 6.62
C ILE A 85 -6.50 3.25 5.70
N GLU A 86 -5.72 4.29 5.99
CA GLU A 86 -5.80 5.58 5.29
C GLU A 86 -5.29 5.48 3.84
N SER A 87 -5.73 6.39 2.97
CA SER A 87 -5.13 6.51 1.64
C SER A 87 -3.62 6.74 1.75
N GLY A 88 -2.84 6.04 0.92
CA GLY A 88 -1.39 6.08 0.96
C GLY A 88 -0.76 5.24 2.08
N THR A 89 -1.52 4.46 2.86
CA THR A 89 -0.91 3.53 3.82
C THR A 89 -0.08 2.47 3.07
N PRO A 90 1.21 2.30 3.43
CA PRO A 90 2.08 1.31 2.81
C PRO A 90 1.64 -0.12 3.21
N GLY A 91 1.61 -1.03 2.24
CA GLY A 91 1.38 -2.45 2.46
C GLY A 91 2.30 -3.37 1.66
N VAL A 92 2.43 -4.61 2.15
CA VAL A 92 3.25 -5.66 1.55
C VAL A 92 2.42 -6.90 1.24
N VAL A 93 2.73 -7.58 0.14
CA VAL A 93 2.10 -8.86 -0.20
C VAL A 93 2.59 -9.92 0.78
N LEU A 94 1.66 -10.70 1.34
CA LEU A 94 1.96 -11.84 2.19
C LEU A 94 1.99 -13.16 1.42
N PHE A 95 1.04 -13.34 0.50
CA PHE A 95 0.90 -14.52 -0.36
C PHE A 95 -0.09 -14.26 -1.51
N GLN A 96 -0.13 -15.17 -2.48
CA GLN A 96 -1.11 -15.19 -3.57
C GLN A 96 -1.94 -16.47 -3.50
N PRO A 97 -3.20 -16.44 -3.02
CA PRO A 97 -4.02 -17.65 -3.00
C PRO A 97 -4.41 -18.14 -4.40
N LYS A 98 -4.37 -17.25 -5.41
CA LYS A 98 -4.57 -17.50 -6.84
C LYS A 98 -3.73 -16.52 -7.65
N THR A 99 -3.45 -16.82 -8.92
CA THR A 99 -2.57 -16.04 -9.81
C THR A 99 -2.83 -14.52 -9.80
N ASN A 100 -4.10 -14.10 -9.73
CA ASN A 100 -4.51 -12.69 -9.76
C ASN A 100 -5.12 -12.18 -8.45
N ARG A 101 -4.82 -12.83 -7.32
CA ARG A 101 -5.29 -12.38 -6.00
C ARG A 101 -4.11 -12.16 -5.09
N LEU A 102 -4.07 -10.99 -4.45
CA LEU A 102 -3.01 -10.60 -3.53
C LEU A 102 -3.58 -10.48 -2.12
N ALA A 103 -3.01 -11.21 -1.17
CA ALA A 103 -3.20 -10.92 0.26
C ALA A 103 -2.19 -9.83 0.65
N VAL A 104 -2.68 -8.64 0.97
CA VAL A 104 -1.84 -7.47 1.29
C VAL A 104 -2.07 -7.05 2.74
N SER A 105 -0.98 -6.92 3.48
CA SER A 105 -0.98 -6.44 4.87
C SER A 105 -0.51 -4.99 4.93
N PHE A 106 -1.20 -4.16 5.71
CA PHE A 106 -0.95 -2.72 5.86
C PHE A 106 -0.54 -2.31 7.28
N GLU A 107 -0.41 -3.28 8.19
CA GLU A 107 0.02 -3.05 9.56
C GLU A 107 0.83 -4.24 10.06
N GLU A 108 1.61 -4.02 11.12
CA GLU A 108 2.31 -5.09 11.82
C GLU A 108 1.32 -5.95 12.63
N GLY A 109 1.78 -7.10 13.14
CA GLY A 109 0.99 -7.95 14.04
C GLY A 109 0.52 -9.29 13.46
N GLY A 110 1.19 -9.78 12.41
CA GLY A 110 1.11 -11.19 12.00
C GLY A 110 0.51 -11.39 10.61
N LYS A 111 0.56 -12.64 10.15
CA LYS A 111 0.19 -13.02 8.77
C LYS A 111 -1.31 -13.05 8.49
N GLU A 112 -2.13 -12.77 9.50
CA GLU A 112 -3.60 -12.79 9.42
C GLU A 112 -4.21 -11.40 9.22
N ARG A 113 -3.39 -10.34 9.37
CA ARG A 113 -3.77 -8.93 9.13
C ARG A 113 -3.60 -8.58 7.67
N PHE A 114 -4.43 -9.15 6.80
CA PHE A 114 -4.41 -8.84 5.37
C PHE A 114 -5.80 -8.64 4.82
N LEU A 115 -5.86 -7.88 3.72
CA LEU A 115 -7.03 -7.77 2.86
C LEU A 115 -6.71 -8.37 1.50
N MET A 116 -7.76 -8.84 0.83
CA MET A 116 -7.63 -9.44 -0.49
C MET A 116 -7.83 -8.38 -1.57
N PHE A 117 -6.96 -8.36 -2.57
CA PHE A 117 -7.07 -7.51 -3.75
C PHE A 117 -7.01 -8.35 -5.02
N GLY A 118 -7.69 -7.89 -6.08
CA GLY A 118 -7.67 -8.53 -7.39
C GLY A 118 -8.24 -7.64 -8.48
N PRO A 119 -8.04 -7.99 -9.76
CA PRO A 119 -8.45 -7.17 -10.88
C PRO A 119 -9.97 -7.01 -10.91
N ASN A 120 -10.42 -5.82 -11.29
CA ASN A 120 -11.83 -5.51 -11.48
C ASN A 120 -12.04 -4.81 -12.83
N PRO A 121 -12.74 -5.45 -13.78
CA PRO A 121 -13.04 -4.88 -15.10
C PRO A 121 -13.81 -3.56 -15.07
N LYS A 122 -14.55 -3.30 -13.98
CA LYS A 122 -15.26 -2.02 -13.79
C LYS A 122 -14.36 -0.90 -13.26
N ALA A 123 -13.08 -1.19 -13.04
CA ALA A 123 -12.10 -0.27 -12.49
C ALA A 123 -10.82 -0.20 -13.36
N ASP A 124 -10.92 -0.47 -14.65
CA ASP A 124 -9.78 -0.55 -15.60
C ASP A 124 -8.76 -1.62 -15.15
N ASP A 125 -9.27 -2.79 -14.75
CA ASP A 125 -8.50 -3.96 -14.28
C ASP A 125 -7.49 -3.66 -13.16
N LYS A 126 -7.74 -2.58 -12.41
CA LYS A 126 -7.00 -2.26 -11.19
C LYS A 126 -7.24 -3.35 -10.14
N TYR A 127 -6.20 -3.65 -9.39
CA TYR A 127 -6.29 -4.51 -8.22
C TYR A 127 -6.98 -3.76 -7.09
N VAL A 128 -8.29 -4.00 -6.92
CA VAL A 128 -9.12 -3.35 -5.91
C VAL A 128 -9.51 -4.30 -4.79
N LEU A 129 -10.01 -3.74 -3.69
CA LEU A 129 -10.45 -4.51 -2.52
C LEU A 129 -11.52 -5.55 -2.89
N LEU A 130 -11.25 -6.80 -2.56
CA LEU A 130 -12.15 -7.92 -2.71
C LEU A 130 -12.93 -8.16 -1.41
N ALA A 131 -14.17 -8.62 -1.58
CA ALA A 131 -15.01 -9.11 -0.50
C ALA A 131 -15.61 -10.47 -0.88
N SER A 132 -15.93 -11.27 0.13
CA SER A 132 -16.65 -12.54 -0.04
C SER A 132 -18.07 -12.33 -0.56
N SER A 133 -18.68 -11.20 -0.24
CA SER A 133 -19.95 -10.75 -0.80
C SER A 133 -20.03 -9.22 -0.76
N TRP A 134 -20.82 -8.65 -1.67
CA TRP A 134 -21.19 -7.24 -1.69
C TRP A 134 -22.71 -7.12 -1.72
N ASN A 135 -23.26 -6.21 -0.91
CA ASN A 135 -24.64 -5.74 -1.03
C ASN A 135 -24.63 -4.23 -1.39
N LYS A 136 -25.81 -3.58 -1.40
CA LYS A 136 -25.94 -2.17 -1.79
C LYS A 136 -25.21 -1.19 -0.84
N ARG A 137 -24.85 -1.60 0.37
CA ARG A 137 -24.29 -0.74 1.43
C ARG A 137 -22.86 -1.12 1.80
N GLU A 138 -22.57 -2.41 1.85
CA GLU A 138 -21.32 -2.94 2.40
C GLU A 138 -20.88 -4.24 1.74
N GLY A 139 -19.61 -4.58 1.93
CA GLY A 139 -19.01 -5.86 1.58
C GLY A 139 -18.44 -6.56 2.80
N LYS A 140 -18.48 -7.90 2.78
CA LYS A 140 -17.95 -8.75 3.84
C LYS A 140 -16.53 -9.20 3.51
N VAL A 141 -15.56 -8.78 4.32
CA VAL A 141 -14.14 -9.15 4.19
C VAL A 141 -13.67 -9.99 5.37
N THR A 142 -12.58 -10.72 5.18
CA THR A 142 -11.88 -11.40 6.28
C THR A 142 -10.67 -10.57 6.67
N TYR A 143 -10.50 -10.32 7.96
CA TYR A 143 -9.36 -9.62 8.53
C TYR A 143 -9.08 -10.15 9.94
N GLU A 144 -7.83 -10.51 10.23
CA GLU A 144 -7.43 -11.22 11.46
C GLU A 144 -8.25 -12.49 11.71
N ASN A 145 -8.44 -13.32 10.68
CA ASN A 145 -9.27 -14.53 10.76
C ASN A 145 -10.73 -14.30 11.21
N LYS A 146 -11.20 -13.04 11.19
CA LYS A 146 -12.55 -12.67 11.61
C LYS A 146 -13.28 -11.99 10.46
N SER A 147 -14.61 -12.05 10.52
CA SER A 147 -15.48 -11.39 9.54
C SER A 147 -15.62 -9.92 9.90
N TRP A 148 -15.40 -9.04 8.91
CA TRP A 148 -15.61 -7.60 8.99
C TRP A 148 -16.47 -7.12 7.83
N PHE A 149 -17.06 -5.94 8.00
CA PHE A 149 -17.81 -5.24 6.97
C PHE A 149 -17.10 -3.96 6.56
N THR A 150 -17.17 -3.62 5.28
CA THR A 150 -16.60 -2.40 4.73
C THR A 150 -17.63 -1.70 3.84
N PRO A 151 -17.78 -0.37 3.88
CA PRO A 151 -18.75 0.32 3.03
C PRO A 151 -18.39 0.14 1.55
N THR A 152 -19.39 0.20 0.67
CA THR A 152 -19.20 0.09 -0.79
C THR A 152 -18.18 1.10 -1.34
N GLN A 153 -18.00 2.24 -0.68
CA GLN A 153 -16.99 3.24 -1.05
C GLN A 153 -15.55 2.71 -0.97
N SER A 154 -15.27 1.75 -0.09
CA SER A 154 -13.97 1.07 0.02
C SER A 154 -13.73 0.09 -1.14
N ALA A 155 -14.78 -0.36 -1.85
CA ALA A 155 -14.67 -1.37 -2.91
C ALA A 155 -13.74 -0.97 -4.06
N TYR A 156 -13.61 0.34 -4.31
CA TYR A 156 -12.74 0.91 -5.35
C TYR A 156 -11.41 1.41 -4.82
N SER A 157 -11.02 1.03 -3.59
CA SER A 157 -9.65 1.25 -3.12
C SER A 157 -8.72 0.33 -3.90
N ALA A 158 -7.85 0.91 -4.70
CA ALA A 158 -6.92 0.22 -5.57
C ALA A 158 -5.53 0.16 -4.95
N LEU A 159 -4.79 -0.90 -5.23
CA LEU A 159 -3.36 -0.95 -4.97
C LEU A 159 -2.61 -0.02 -5.92
N MET A 160 -1.62 0.65 -5.38
CA MET A 160 -0.77 1.60 -6.08
C MET A 160 0.71 1.24 -5.84
N VAL A 161 1.56 1.49 -6.82
CA VAL A 161 3.00 1.21 -6.77
C VAL A 161 3.82 2.37 -7.31
N ASP A 162 5.06 2.53 -6.85
CA ASP A 162 6.02 3.44 -7.47
C ASP A 162 6.77 2.73 -8.60
N LEU A 163 6.24 2.84 -9.82
CA LEU A 163 6.85 2.23 -11.02
C LEU A 163 8.27 2.75 -11.30
N ARG A 164 8.57 4.01 -10.95
CA ARG A 164 9.92 4.56 -11.15
C ARG A 164 10.92 3.84 -10.26
N LYS A 165 10.56 3.62 -8.99
CA LYS A 165 11.38 2.87 -8.04
C LYS A 165 11.58 1.42 -8.49
N ILE A 166 10.51 0.74 -8.95
CA ILE A 166 10.59 -0.64 -9.43
C ILE A 166 11.52 -0.76 -10.64
N ARG A 167 11.37 0.12 -11.64
CA ARG A 167 12.22 0.15 -12.83
C ARG A 167 13.68 0.44 -12.48
N LYS A 168 13.95 1.36 -11.55
CA LYS A 168 15.31 1.68 -11.10
C LYS A 168 16.01 0.48 -10.45
N THR A 169 15.31 -0.28 -9.61
CA THR A 169 15.87 -1.49 -8.98
C THR A 169 16.24 -2.54 -10.02
N ARG A 170 15.44 -2.73 -11.07
CA ARG A 170 15.73 -3.68 -12.16
C ARG A 170 16.97 -3.29 -12.97
N VAL A 171 17.23 -2.00 -13.12
CA VAL A 171 18.34 -1.46 -13.95
C VAL A 171 19.60 -1.18 -13.11
N SER A 172 19.69 -1.64 -11.85
CA SER A 172 20.91 -1.53 -11.04
C SER A 172 22.07 -2.30 -11.69
N SER A 173 22.75 -1.65 -12.61
CA SER A 173 23.87 -2.16 -13.39
C SER A 173 25.09 -2.25 -12.51
N ARG A 174 25.64 -3.45 -12.34
CA ARG A 174 26.99 -3.62 -11.79
C ARG A 174 27.98 -3.38 -12.93
N ARG A 175 28.84 -2.38 -12.80
CA ARG A 175 30.05 -2.27 -13.65
C ARG A 175 31.04 -3.33 -13.16
N ALA A 176 31.48 -4.22 -14.05
CA ALA A 176 32.50 -5.20 -13.70
C ALA A 176 33.89 -4.56 -13.84
N ASP A 177 34.72 -4.68 -12.81
CA ASP A 177 36.05 -4.05 -12.77
C ASP A 177 37.13 -4.84 -13.53
N GLY A 178 36.77 -5.96 -14.16
CA GLY A 178 37.71 -6.88 -14.80
C GLY A 178 38.48 -7.74 -13.79
N ARG A 179 39.19 -8.77 -14.30
CA ARG A 179 40.06 -9.65 -13.50
C ARG A 179 41.40 -9.78 -14.23
N THR A 180 42.51 -9.56 -13.53
CA THR A 180 43.86 -9.73 -14.08
C THR A 180 44.51 -11.03 -13.58
N VAL A 181 45.37 -11.63 -14.40
CA VAL A 181 46.16 -12.82 -14.05
C VAL A 181 47.40 -12.34 -13.28
N LYS A 182 47.64 -12.90 -12.09
CA LYS A 182 48.91 -12.68 -11.38
C LYS A 182 49.99 -13.54 -12.04
N SER A 183 50.98 -12.91 -12.67
CA SER A 183 52.23 -13.60 -13.00
C SER A 183 52.93 -13.96 -11.69
N LYS A 184 53.39 -15.21 -11.59
CA LYS A 184 54.45 -15.57 -10.64
C LYS A 184 55.77 -14.98 -11.13
#